data_AF-A0A829Z827-F1
#
_entry.id   AF-A0A829Z827-F1
#
_cell.length_a   1.000
_cell.length_b   1.000
_cell.length_c   1.000
_cell.angle_alpha   90.00
_cell.angle_beta   90.00
_cell.angle_gamma   90.00
#
_symmetry.space_group_name_H-M   'P 1'
#
loop_
_entity.id
_entity.type
_entity.pdbx_description
1 polymer ?
#
loop_
_entity_poly.entity_id
_entity_poly.type
_entity_poly.pdbx_seq_one_letter_code
_entity_poly.pdbx_strand_id
1 'polypeptide(L)'
;MIEVNHTLVYYNHAENGCYFSIHTPKTEAGKRVIPMLDGVKAAFLEEKRYQEMNGLTCKVFVDGYTDFIFINRFGNVQHQGTLNKALRRIIRDCNDIQLAKNVKSPVLLPRFSCHSLRHTFTTRLVEAGVNLKVVQDTLGHKDFSTTMDIYTDVTKELKKREFDNLQEKMNRKQYKGNGKRRDEEES
;
A
#
# COMPACT_ATOMS: atom_id res chain seq x y z
N MET A 1 8.17 13.58 3.81
CA MET A 1 8.13 12.46 2.84
C MET A 1 8.92 11.29 3.43
N ILE A 2 8.76 10.08 2.91
CA ILE A 2 9.53 8.89 3.33
C ILE A 2 10.45 8.50 2.19
N GLU A 3 11.75 8.48 2.43
CA GLU A 3 12.74 8.02 1.45
C GLU A 3 13.04 6.54 1.68
N VAL A 4 12.85 5.72 0.65
CA VAL A 4 13.21 4.31 0.65
C VAL A 4 14.44 4.16 -0.22
N ASN A 5 15.60 4.01 0.40
CA ASN A 5 16.91 3.93 -0.26
C ASN A 5 17.73 2.72 0.19
N HIS A 6 17.20 1.90 1.09
CA HIS A 6 17.83 0.70 1.66
C HIS A 6 16.77 -0.37 1.92
N THR A 7 17.19 -1.63 2.02
CA THR A 7 16.32 -2.76 2.40
C THR A 7 17.00 -3.59 3.47
N LEU A 8 16.30 -3.81 4.57
CA LEU A 8 16.72 -4.73 5.63
C LEU A 8 16.39 -6.16 5.20
N VAL A 9 17.41 -7.01 5.11
CA VAL A 9 17.32 -8.42 4.69
C VAL A 9 17.72 -9.31 5.86
N TYR A 10 16.95 -10.38 6.06
CA TYR A 10 17.25 -11.39 7.06
C TYR A 10 17.91 -12.60 6.40
N TYR A 11 19.06 -13.00 6.92
CA TYR A 11 19.79 -14.18 6.50
C TYR A 11 19.68 -15.25 7.58
N ASN A 12 19.34 -16.47 7.15
CA ASN A 12 19.37 -17.66 7.99
C ASN A 12 20.36 -18.65 7.36
N HIS A 13 21.58 -18.67 7.88
CA HIS A 13 22.60 -19.63 7.48
C HIS A 13 22.68 -20.74 8.52
N ALA A 14 22.61 -21.99 8.07
CA ALA A 14 22.69 -23.15 8.94
C ALA A 14 24.01 -23.19 9.75
N GLU A 15 25.10 -22.65 9.20
CA GLU A 15 26.43 -22.64 9.82
C GLU A 15 26.78 -21.32 10.53
N ASN A 16 26.38 -20.17 10.00
CA ASN A 16 26.75 -18.84 10.51
C ASN A 16 25.65 -18.16 11.36
N GLY A 17 24.57 -18.89 11.65
CA GLY A 17 23.44 -18.39 12.42
C GLY A 17 22.54 -17.43 11.64
N CYS A 18 21.76 -16.66 12.39
CA CYS A 18 20.73 -15.76 11.88
C CYS A 18 21.13 -14.31 12.11
N TYR A 19 21.18 -13.50 11.05
CA TYR A 19 21.54 -12.08 11.16
C TYR A 19 20.77 -11.21 10.16
N PHE A 20 20.78 -9.90 10.41
CA PHE A 20 20.22 -8.90 9.51
C PHE A 20 21.35 -8.19 8.78
N SER A 21 21.11 -7.83 7.53
CA SER A 21 22.00 -6.98 6.73
C SER A 21 21.19 -5.97 5.95
N ILE A 22 21.78 -4.81 5.70
CA ILE A 22 21.18 -3.73 4.92
C ILE A 22 21.79 -3.71 3.53
N HIS A 23 20.93 -3.91 2.54
CA HIS A 23 21.31 -3.79 1.15
C HIS A 23 20.86 -2.45 0.59
N THR A 24 21.77 -1.80 -0.12
CA THR A 24 21.41 -0.76 -1.07
C THR A 24 20.65 -1.40 -2.24
N PRO A 25 19.59 -0.76 -2.76
CA PRO A 25 18.95 -1.20 -3.97
C PRO A 25 19.97 -1.30 -5.10
N LYS A 26 19.96 -2.43 -5.84
CA LYS A 26 20.90 -2.69 -6.94
C LYS A 26 20.73 -1.74 -8.13
N THR A 27 19.64 -0.98 -8.16
CA THR A 27 19.28 -0.05 -9.25
C THR A 27 18.69 1.24 -8.68
N GLU A 28 18.85 2.37 -9.38
CA GLU A 28 18.22 3.65 -9.02
C GLU A 28 16.69 3.54 -8.91
N ALA A 29 16.09 2.66 -9.71
CA ALA A 29 14.69 2.27 -9.66
C ALA A 29 14.21 1.68 -8.31
N GLY A 30 15.13 1.30 -7.43
CA GLY A 30 14.81 0.85 -6.08
C GLY A 30 14.79 1.97 -5.03
N LYS A 31 15.39 3.13 -5.34
CA LYS A 31 15.28 4.35 -4.53
C LYS A 31 13.97 5.05 -4.87
N ARG A 32 13.17 5.38 -3.86
CA ARG A 32 11.88 6.05 -4.08
C ARG A 32 11.47 6.94 -2.92
N VAL A 33 10.67 7.94 -3.24
CA VAL A 33 10.11 8.87 -2.27
C VAL A 33 8.61 8.66 -2.19
N ILE A 34 8.12 8.33 -1.00
CA ILE A 34 6.70 8.07 -0.75
C ILE A 34 6.12 9.28 0.00
N PRO A 35 5.09 9.93 -0.52
CA PRO A 35 4.35 10.95 0.22
C PRO A 35 3.79 10.35 1.51
N MET A 36 4.04 11.01 2.63
CA MET A 36 3.53 10.56 3.93
C MET A 36 2.11 11.09 4.09
N LEU A 37 1.13 10.19 4.12
CA LEU A 37 -0.25 10.54 4.46
C LEU A 37 -0.36 10.92 5.93
N ASP A 38 -1.32 11.78 6.29
CA ASP A 38 -1.49 12.24 7.67
C ASP A 38 -1.77 11.09 8.64
N GLY A 39 -2.56 10.10 8.22
CA GLY A 39 -2.79 8.88 9.02
C GLY A 39 -1.53 8.07 9.26
N VAL A 40 -0.59 8.03 8.31
CA VAL A 40 0.70 7.34 8.46
C VAL A 40 1.60 8.11 9.43
N LYS A 41 1.62 9.44 9.31
CA LYS A 41 2.35 10.31 10.25
C LYS A 41 1.83 10.12 11.68
N ALA A 42 0.52 10.14 11.86
CA ALA A 42 -0.11 9.92 13.16
C ALA A 42 0.25 8.54 13.74
N ALA A 43 0.22 7.50 12.91
CA ALA A 43 0.61 6.15 13.34
C ALA A 43 2.09 6.08 13.82
N PHE A 44 3.01 6.74 13.13
CA PHE A 44 4.41 6.80 13.57
C PHE A 44 4.60 7.57 14.87
N LEU A 45 3.86 8.67 15.07
CA LEU A 45 3.92 9.44 16.31
C LEU A 45 3.36 8.63 17.48
N GLU A 46 2.28 7.89 17.26
CA GLU A 46 1.70 7.02 18.28
C GLU A 46 2.64 5.87 18.65
N GLU A 47 3.30 5.25 17.66
CA GLU A 47 4.33 4.24 17.90
C GLU A 47 5.50 4.81 18.71
N LYS A 48 5.97 6.01 18.37
CA LYS A 48 7.02 6.71 19.14
C LYS A 48 6.60 6.91 20.60
N ARG A 49 5.38 7.42 20.82
CA ARG A 49 4.82 7.62 22.17
C ARG A 49 4.72 6.31 22.94
N TYR A 50 4.26 5.24 22.28
CA TYR A 50 4.21 3.91 22.87
C TYR A 50 5.60 3.43 23.30
N GLN A 51 6.62 3.61 22.47
CA GLN A 51 7.99 3.22 22.80
C GLN A 51 8.54 4.01 23.99
N GLU A 52 8.34 5.33 24.02
CA GLU A 52 8.75 6.18 25.14
C GLU A 52 8.09 5.76 26.45
N MET A 53 6.77 5.52 26.43
CA MET A 53 6.01 5.08 27.62
C MET A 53 6.47 3.73 28.16
N ASN A 54 6.94 2.84 27.29
CA ASN A 54 7.40 1.49 27.66
C ASN A 54 8.92 1.40 27.83
N GLY A 55 9.65 2.52 27.74
CA GLY A 55 11.12 2.53 27.81
C GLY A 55 11.79 1.72 26.69
N LEU A 56 11.11 1.53 25.56
CA LEU A 56 11.63 0.80 24.41
C LEU A 56 12.53 1.70 23.59
N THR A 57 13.75 1.24 23.34
CA THR A 57 14.75 1.96 22.55
C THR A 57 15.46 1.00 21.63
N CYS A 58 15.89 1.50 20.46
CA CYS A 58 16.69 0.73 19.53
C CYS A 58 18.07 0.47 20.15
N LYS A 59 18.44 -0.82 20.26
CA LYS A 59 19.75 -1.25 20.79
C LYS A 59 20.63 -1.90 19.75
N VAL A 60 20.10 -2.07 18.53
CA VAL A 60 20.75 -2.78 17.44
C VAL A 60 21.36 -1.81 16.45
N PHE A 61 22.56 -2.15 15.99
CA PHE A 61 23.26 -1.50 14.91
C PHE A 61 23.44 -2.51 13.79
N VAL A 62 22.99 -2.20 12.57
CA VAL A 62 23.08 -3.08 11.41
C VAL A 62 23.75 -2.31 10.28
N ASP A 63 24.92 -2.76 9.82
CA ASP A 63 25.64 -2.21 8.65
C ASP A 63 25.74 -0.67 8.60
N GLY A 64 25.93 0.00 9.74
CA GLY A 64 26.02 1.46 9.79
C GLY A 64 24.75 2.17 10.26
N TYR A 65 23.63 1.45 10.38
CA TYR A 65 22.32 2.02 10.65
C TYR A 65 21.79 1.64 12.03
N THR A 66 21.17 2.61 12.70
CA THR A 66 20.50 2.49 14.00
C THR A 66 19.17 3.27 13.95
N ASP A 67 18.51 3.44 15.10
CA ASP A 67 17.28 4.20 15.27
C ASP A 67 16.11 3.63 14.45
N PHE A 68 16.06 2.30 14.38
CA PHE A 68 14.95 1.61 13.77
C PHE A 68 13.64 1.93 14.51
N ILE A 69 12.63 2.36 13.76
CA ILE A 69 11.30 2.65 14.31
C ILE A 69 10.63 1.36 14.78
N PHE A 70 10.67 0.28 14.00
CA PHE A 70 9.99 -0.97 14.34
C PHE A 70 10.92 -1.94 15.04
N ILE A 71 10.93 -1.87 16.38
CA ILE A 71 11.71 -2.73 17.26
C ILE A 71 10.82 -3.72 18.02
N ASN A 72 11.43 -4.80 18.50
CA ASN A 72 10.79 -5.71 19.44
C ASN A 72 11.01 -5.25 20.89
N ARG A 73 10.40 -5.96 21.84
CA ARG A 73 10.52 -5.69 23.29
C ARG A 73 11.95 -5.69 23.85
N PHE A 74 12.93 -6.18 23.08
CA PHE A 74 14.33 -6.23 23.47
C PHE A 74 15.16 -5.12 22.80
N GLY A 75 14.56 -4.29 21.94
CA GLY A 75 15.26 -3.23 21.20
C GLY A 75 15.91 -3.69 19.89
N ASN A 76 15.63 -4.92 19.42
CA ASN A 76 16.12 -5.46 18.16
C ASN A 76 15.10 -5.27 17.04
N VAL A 77 15.55 -5.30 15.78
CA VAL A 77 14.66 -5.20 14.61
C VAL A 77 13.61 -6.32 14.58
N GLN A 78 12.43 -5.99 14.07
CA GLN A 78 11.34 -6.97 13.90
C GLN A 78 11.62 -7.94 12.76
N HIS A 79 11.43 -9.23 13.01
CA HIS A 79 11.53 -10.27 11.99
C HIS A 79 10.20 -10.42 11.23
N GLN A 80 10.26 -10.53 9.89
CA GLN A 80 9.08 -10.64 9.03
C GLN A 80 8.16 -11.81 9.42
N GLY A 81 8.75 -12.93 9.84
CA GLY A 81 8.01 -14.10 10.31
C GLY A 81 7.16 -13.82 11.55
N THR A 82 7.63 -12.94 12.45
CA THR A 82 6.88 -12.51 13.65
C THR A 82 5.70 -11.64 13.25
N LEU A 83 5.90 -10.72 12.30
CA LEU A 83 4.83 -9.88 11.77
C LEU A 83 3.74 -10.71 11.09
N ASN A 84 4.11 -11.70 10.26
CA ASN A 84 3.14 -12.60 9.63
C ASN A 84 2.37 -13.46 10.66
N LYS A 85 3.02 -13.89 11.75
CA LYS A 85 2.33 -14.57 12.86
C LYS A 85 1.35 -13.64 13.56
N ALA A 86 1.72 -12.38 13.79
CA ALA A 86 0.84 -11.37 14.36
C ALA A 86 -0.39 -11.12 13.48
N LEU A 87 -0.22 -10.99 12.16
CA LEU A 87 -1.33 -10.85 11.22
C LEU A 87 -2.29 -12.05 11.28
N ARG A 88 -1.77 -13.29 11.30
CA ARG A 88 -2.62 -14.48 11.45
C ARG A 88 -3.42 -14.48 12.75
N ARG A 89 -2.81 -14.00 13.85
CA ARG A 89 -3.49 -13.87 15.14
C ARG A 89 -4.62 -12.85 15.06
N ILE A 90 -4.35 -11.67 14.51
CA ILE A 90 -5.36 -10.62 14.30
C ILE A 90 -6.53 -11.14 13.47
N ILE A 91 -6.26 -11.83 12.35
CA ILE A 91 -7.32 -12.40 11.50
C ILE A 91 -8.20 -13.37 12.29
N ARG A 92 -7.59 -14.27 13.06
CA ARG A 92 -8.32 -15.22 13.89
C ARG A 92 -9.18 -14.49 14.92
N ASP A 93 -8.59 -13.60 15.70
CA ASP A 93 -9.28 -12.91 16.79
C ASP A 93 -10.46 -12.06 16.23
N CYS A 94 -10.29 -11.41 15.08
CA CYS A 94 -11.38 -10.71 14.39
C CYS A 94 -12.48 -11.65 13.92
N ASN A 95 -12.13 -12.81 13.35
CA ASN A 95 -13.11 -13.79 12.89
C ASN A 95 -13.88 -14.41 14.05
N ASP A 96 -13.22 -14.69 15.18
CA ASP A 96 -13.84 -15.21 16.40
C ASP A 96 -14.89 -14.22 16.92
N ILE A 97 -14.56 -12.91 16.95
CA ILE A 97 -15.50 -11.85 17.31
C ILE A 97 -16.70 -11.80 16.35
N GLN A 98 -16.50 -12.00 15.04
CA GLN A 98 -17.59 -12.00 14.07
C GLN A 98 -18.50 -13.23 14.22
N LEU A 99 -17.90 -14.40 14.47
CA LEU A 99 -18.64 -15.65 14.70
C LEU A 99 -19.47 -15.59 15.99
N ALA A 100 -18.95 -14.94 17.03
CA ALA A 100 -19.66 -14.75 18.30
C ALA A 100 -20.94 -13.90 18.18
N LYS A 101 -21.09 -13.11 17.10
CA LYS A 101 -22.29 -12.28 16.87
C LYS A 101 -23.52 -13.07 16.39
N ASN A 102 -23.41 -14.39 16.19
CA ASN A 102 -24.52 -15.28 15.79
C ASN A 102 -25.31 -14.80 14.56
N VAL A 103 -24.65 -14.14 13.61
CA VAL A 103 -25.27 -13.72 12.34
C VAL A 103 -25.35 -14.92 11.41
N LYS A 104 -26.46 -15.06 10.66
CA LYS A 104 -26.71 -16.20 9.75
C LYS A 104 -25.65 -16.37 8.65
N SER A 105 -24.93 -15.31 8.30
CA SER A 105 -23.88 -15.31 7.28
C SER A 105 -22.79 -14.29 7.66
N PRO A 106 -21.87 -14.64 8.57
CA PRO A 106 -20.84 -13.71 9.01
C PRO A 106 -19.81 -13.51 7.89
N VAL A 107 -19.41 -12.25 7.68
CA VAL A 107 -18.32 -11.92 6.76
C VAL A 107 -16.99 -12.08 7.50
N LEU A 108 -16.23 -13.10 7.12
CA LEU A 108 -14.94 -13.40 7.73
C LEU A 108 -13.79 -12.79 6.94
N LEU A 109 -12.76 -12.36 7.65
CA LEU A 109 -11.51 -11.91 7.06
C LEU A 109 -10.78 -13.11 6.44
N PRO A 110 -10.38 -13.01 5.16
CA PRO A 110 -9.54 -14.02 4.53
C PRO A 110 -8.13 -13.97 5.11
N ARG A 111 -7.34 -15.02 4.83
CA ARG A 111 -5.91 -14.98 5.14
C ARG A 111 -5.21 -13.96 4.26
N PHE A 112 -4.51 -13.01 4.88
CA PHE A 112 -3.70 -12.02 4.18
C PHE A 112 -2.32 -11.86 4.82
N SER A 113 -1.39 -11.27 4.06
CA SER A 113 0.01 -11.03 4.44
C SER A 113 0.40 -9.57 4.22
N CYS A 114 1.64 -9.21 4.57
CA CYS A 114 2.17 -7.88 4.26
C CYS A 114 2.14 -7.56 2.75
N HIS A 115 2.37 -8.56 1.89
CA HIS A 115 2.25 -8.39 0.44
C HIS A 115 0.80 -8.13 0.04
N SER A 116 -0.17 -8.82 0.65
CA SER A 116 -1.60 -8.59 0.41
C SER A 116 -2.00 -7.14 0.76
N LEU A 117 -1.51 -6.59 1.86
CA LEU A 117 -1.77 -5.19 2.24
C LEU A 117 -1.22 -4.21 1.21
N ARG A 118 -0.03 -4.48 0.67
CA ARG A 118 0.56 -3.67 -0.41
C ARG A 118 -0.25 -3.76 -1.69
N HIS A 119 -0.74 -4.95 -2.05
CA HIS A 119 -1.65 -5.09 -3.19
C HIS A 119 -2.94 -4.30 -2.98
N THR A 120 -3.57 -4.39 -1.80
CA THR A 120 -4.77 -3.60 -1.49
C THR A 120 -4.51 -2.10 -1.61
N PHE A 121 -3.40 -1.59 -1.06
CA PHE A 121 -3.03 -0.19 -1.20
C PHE A 121 -2.91 0.23 -2.68
N THR A 122 -2.27 -0.61 -3.48
CA THR A 122 -2.09 -0.40 -4.92
C THR A 122 -3.42 -0.36 -5.67
N THR A 123 -4.28 -1.35 -5.44
CA THR A 123 -5.62 -1.41 -6.03
C THR A 123 -6.42 -0.16 -5.69
N ARG A 124 -6.39 0.30 -4.44
CA ARG A 124 -7.10 1.52 -4.01
C ARG A 124 -6.59 2.78 -4.71
N LEU A 125 -5.27 2.92 -4.93
CA LEU A 125 -4.73 4.05 -5.69
C LEU A 125 -5.22 4.04 -7.14
N VAL A 126 -5.27 2.86 -7.77
CA VAL A 126 -5.76 2.72 -9.15
C VAL A 126 -7.25 2.99 -9.25
N GLU A 127 -8.06 2.46 -8.33
CA GLU A 127 -9.50 2.72 -8.23
C GLU A 127 -9.81 4.22 -8.06
N ALA A 128 -8.95 4.93 -7.32
CA ALA A 128 -9.02 6.38 -7.13
C ALA A 128 -8.56 7.19 -8.35
N GLY A 129 -8.11 6.54 -9.42
CA GLY A 129 -7.68 7.18 -10.67
C GLY A 129 -6.27 7.77 -10.62
N VAL A 130 -5.42 7.35 -9.67
CA VAL A 130 -4.01 7.80 -9.63
C VAL A 130 -3.27 7.28 -10.86
N ASN A 131 -2.44 8.14 -11.46
CA ASN A 131 -1.65 7.78 -12.63
C ASN A 131 -0.76 6.57 -12.33
N LEU A 132 -0.82 5.56 -13.19
CA LEU A 132 -0.09 4.30 -13.04
C LEU A 132 1.41 4.47 -12.92
N LYS A 133 1.97 5.46 -13.61
CA LYS A 133 3.40 5.74 -13.52
C LYS A 133 3.77 6.17 -12.10
N VAL A 134 2.93 7.01 -11.48
CA VAL A 134 3.09 7.44 -10.08
C VAL A 134 2.93 6.26 -9.13
N VAL A 135 1.95 5.38 -9.36
CA VAL A 135 1.76 4.16 -8.55
C VAL A 135 2.98 3.24 -8.66
N GLN A 136 3.50 3.03 -9.86
CA GLN A 136 4.67 2.20 -10.13
C GLN A 136 5.91 2.76 -9.44
N ASP A 137 6.15 4.06 -9.55
CA ASP A 137 7.31 4.73 -8.93
C ASP A 137 7.21 4.69 -7.39
N THR A 138 6.00 4.80 -6.83
CA THR A 138 5.75 4.71 -5.38
C THR A 138 6.00 3.31 -4.81
N LEU A 139 5.68 2.27 -5.58
CA LEU A 139 5.82 0.88 -5.14
C LEU A 139 7.19 0.31 -5.47
N GLY A 140 7.82 0.73 -6.55
CA GLY A 140 9.05 0.14 -7.08
C GLY A 140 8.77 -0.97 -8.10
N HIS A 141 9.56 -0.98 -9.19
CA HIS A 141 9.29 -1.74 -10.41
C HIS A 141 9.27 -3.27 -10.28
N LYS A 142 9.95 -3.84 -9.28
CA LYS A 142 10.12 -5.30 -9.15
C LYS A 142 8.82 -6.05 -8.80
N ASP A 143 7.92 -5.41 -8.06
CA ASP A 143 6.64 -6.00 -7.64
C ASP A 143 5.47 -5.58 -8.55
N PHE A 144 5.78 -4.93 -9.67
CA PHE A 144 4.79 -4.45 -10.61
C PHE A 144 4.19 -5.59 -11.46
N SER A 145 4.89 -6.72 -11.64
CA SER A 145 4.37 -7.83 -12.45
C SER A 145 3.06 -8.40 -11.88
N THR A 146 3.00 -8.71 -10.59
CA THR A 146 1.78 -9.19 -9.91
C THR A 146 0.70 -8.11 -9.82
N THR A 147 1.10 -6.83 -9.85
CA THR A 147 0.19 -5.70 -9.91
C THR A 147 -0.49 -5.57 -11.28
N MET A 148 0.19 -5.98 -12.36
CA MET A 148 -0.30 -5.94 -13.73
C MET A 148 -1.52 -6.85 -13.96
N ASP A 149 -1.59 -7.99 -13.26
CA ASP A 149 -2.71 -8.94 -13.38
C ASP A 149 -4.00 -8.35 -12.79
N ILE A 150 -3.93 -7.82 -11.57
CA ILE A 150 -5.03 -7.09 -10.92
C ILE A 150 -5.43 -5.86 -11.75
N TYR A 151 -4.43 -5.17 -12.29
CA TYR A 151 -4.61 -4.03 -13.18
C TYR A 151 -5.38 -4.38 -14.45
N THR A 152 -5.18 -5.56 -15.04
CA THR A 152 -5.85 -5.94 -16.29
C THR A 152 -7.36 -5.94 -16.13
N ASP A 153 -7.87 -6.33 -14.97
CA ASP A 153 -9.31 -6.38 -14.72
C ASP A 153 -9.87 -5.02 -14.29
N VAL A 154 -9.20 -4.32 -13.37
CA VAL A 154 -9.63 -2.97 -12.94
C VAL A 154 -9.57 -1.97 -14.10
N THR A 155 -8.58 -2.10 -14.99
CA THR A 155 -8.42 -1.20 -16.14
C THR A 155 -9.47 -1.43 -17.21
N LYS A 156 -9.98 -2.65 -17.38
CA LYS A 156 -11.10 -2.88 -18.31
C LYS A 156 -12.33 -2.12 -17.85
N GLU A 157 -12.64 -2.16 -16.56
CA GLU A 157 -13.76 -1.42 -15.97
C GLU A 157 -13.52 0.10 -16.02
N LEU A 158 -12.31 0.54 -15.66
CA LEU A 158 -11.93 1.95 -15.70
C LEU A 158 -11.97 2.50 -17.12
N LYS A 159 -11.40 1.79 -18.10
CA LYS A 159 -11.45 2.17 -19.53
C LYS A 159 -12.88 2.30 -20.00
N LYS A 160 -13.75 1.35 -19.69
CA LYS A 160 -15.17 1.42 -20.05
C LYS A 160 -15.80 2.69 -19.49
N ARG A 161 -15.59 2.97 -18.19
CA ARG A 161 -16.09 4.17 -17.52
C ARG A 161 -15.56 5.47 -18.14
N GLU A 162 -14.27 5.55 -18.45
CA GLU A 162 -13.67 6.73 -19.06
C GLU A 162 -14.19 6.97 -20.49
N PHE A 163 -14.39 5.91 -21.28
CA PHE A 163 -14.99 6.00 -22.61
C PHE A 163 -16.47 6.40 -22.56
N ASP A 164 -17.24 5.85 -21.61
CA ASP A 164 -18.63 6.23 -21.38
C ASP A 164 -18.74 7.72 -20.99
N ASN A 165 -17.87 8.18 -20.07
CA ASN A 165 -17.77 9.59 -19.67
C ASN A 165 -17.37 10.51 -20.85
N LEU A 166 -16.45 10.06 -21.70
CA LEU A 166 -16.02 10.80 -22.89
C LEU A 166 -17.19 10.93 -23.88
N GLN A 167 -17.90 9.82 -24.14
CA GLN A 167 -19.07 9.80 -25.02
C GLN A 167 -20.16 10.74 -24.52
N GLU A 168 -20.43 10.75 -23.21
CA GLU A 168 -21.41 11.66 -22.61
C GLU A 168 -20.99 13.14 -22.75
N LYS A 169 -19.70 13.45 -22.53
CA LYS A 169 -19.16 14.81 -22.75
C LYS A 169 -19.21 15.23 -24.22
N MET A 170 -18.95 14.32 -25.15
CA MET A 170 -19.06 14.58 -26.59
C MET A 170 -20.52 14.83 -26.99
N ASN A 171 -21.45 14.01 -26.51
CA ASN A 171 -22.88 14.17 -26.77
C ASN A 171 -23.44 15.49 -26.20
N ARG A 172 -23.05 15.88 -24.98
CA ARG A 172 -23.43 17.18 -24.40
C ARG A 172 -22.88 18.38 -25.19
N LYS A 173 -21.68 18.28 -25.76
CA LYS A 173 -21.11 19.32 -26.63
C LYS A 173 -21.86 19.41 -27.97
N GLN A 174 -22.28 18.28 -28.52
CA GLN A 174 -23.06 18.24 -29.77
C GLN A 174 -24.44 18.90 -29.61
N TYR A 175 -25.11 18.71 -28.46
CA TYR A 175 -26.37 19.40 -28.15
C TYR A 175 -26.22 20.90 -27.93
N LYS A 176 -25.13 21.37 -27.30
CA LYS A 176 -24.86 22.81 -27.14
C LYS A 176 -24.42 23.50 -28.45
N GLY A 177 -23.89 22.75 -29.42
CA GLY A 177 -23.51 23.28 -30.74
C GLY A 177 -24.69 23.47 -31.72
N ASN A 178 -25.79 22.74 -31.53
CA ASN A 178 -26.97 22.79 -32.41
C ASN A 178 -28.07 23.78 -31.96
N GLY A 179 -27.93 24.39 -30.78
CA GLY A 179 -28.91 25.35 -30.22
C GLY A 179 -28.71 26.81 -30.62
N LYS A 180 -27.79 27.14 -31.54
CA LYS A 180 -27.47 28.54 -31.92
C LYS A 180 -27.67 28.83 -33.42
N ARG A 181 -28.50 28.05 -34.11
CA ARG A 181 -28.76 28.18 -35.57
C ARG A 181 -30.25 28.15 -35.93
N ARG A 182 -31.13 28.72 -35.08
CA ARG A 182 -32.59 28.72 -35.34
C ARG A 182 -33.33 30.04 -35.03
N ASP A 183 -32.61 31.15 -34.86
CA ASP A 183 -33.24 32.47 -34.60
C ASP A 183 -32.76 33.56 -35.60
N GLU A 184 -32.58 33.23 -36.89
CA GLU A 184 -32.32 34.22 -37.96
C GLU A 184 -32.97 33.75 -39.27
N GLU A 185 -34.29 33.54 -39.29
CA GLU A 185 -35.05 33.33 -40.54
C GLU A 185 -36.55 33.64 -40.32
N GLU A 186 -36.86 34.78 -39.72
CA GLU A 186 -38.22 35.37 -39.76
C GLU A 186 -38.11 36.88 -39.52
N SER A 187 -37.79 37.63 -40.58
CA SER A 187 -38.26 39.01 -40.80
C SER A 187 -38.04 39.48 -42.23
#